data_AF-A0A1I4ZGN7-F1
#
_entry.id   AF-A0A1I4ZGN7-F1
#
_cell.length_a   1.000
_cell.length_b   1.000
_cell.length_c   1.000
_cell.angle_alpha   90.00
_cell.angle_beta   90.00
_cell.angle_gamma   90.00
#
_symmetry.space_group_name_H-M   'P 1'
#
loop_
_entity.id
_entity.type
_entity.pdbx_description
1 polymer ?
#
loop_
_entity_poly.entity_id
_entity_poly.type
_entity_poly.pdbx_seq_one_letter_code
_entity_poly.pdbx_strand_id
1 'polypeptide(L)'
;MLSAFGAAVGSVGTQTMMHDTYRGEELARVFSIMGIALAASPAIGMLSGSTLNYFAGYKAVFSGLTILAIILTGWSIARLPETQPINVTKVPLFSTAIMMLKDISIWRNVFLIAFFNICLFSYYQLAPFRFEQLGVSQETFGYTGLLMTFGAGLGSLLNKYLLRQQWISAKLVTLASLISLLSGSGVYLLENSWLFIFPMLGIVIAYGLAIPNILASALTNYSEQLGTAGALLGLFYYLLLSLGLALAGWSQALGCVLIFCGIGMIVLSLVQTSLFKQR
;
A
#
# COMPACT_ATOMS: atom_id res chain seq x y z
N MET A 1 7.60 13.00 12.72
CA MET A 1 6.21 13.50 12.72
C MET A 1 5.99 14.63 11.72
N LEU A 2 6.79 15.71 11.74
CA LEU A 2 6.64 16.83 10.79
C LEU A 2 6.72 16.40 9.31
N SER A 3 7.68 15.53 8.95
CA SER A 3 7.80 15.00 7.58
C SER A 3 6.60 14.13 7.16
N ALA A 4 6.01 13.39 8.10
CA ALA A 4 4.82 12.59 7.83
C ALA A 4 3.58 13.47 7.61
N PHE A 5 3.45 14.56 8.37
CA PHE A 5 2.42 15.56 8.13
C PHE A 5 2.59 16.23 6.76
N GLY A 6 3.81 16.63 6.41
CA GLY A 6 4.12 17.19 5.09
C GLY A 6 3.78 16.22 3.95
N ALA A 7 4.12 14.94 4.08
CA ALA A 7 3.77 13.91 3.09
C ALA A 7 2.25 13.72 2.96
N ALA A 8 1.51 13.74 4.09
CA ALA A 8 0.05 13.64 4.09
C ALA A 8 -0.60 14.85 3.39
N VAL A 9 -0.20 16.07 3.75
CA VAL A 9 -0.71 17.31 3.14
C VAL A 9 -0.38 17.34 1.64
N GLY A 10 0.86 17.01 1.27
CA GLY A 10 1.29 16.96 -0.13
C GLY A 10 0.52 15.92 -0.95
N SER A 11 0.30 14.73 -0.40
CA SER A 11 -0.48 13.68 -1.07
C SER A 11 -1.93 14.08 -1.28
N VAL A 12 -2.62 14.56 -0.25
CA VAL A 12 -4.02 14.99 -0.33
C VAL A 12 -4.17 16.19 -1.26
N GLY A 13 -3.32 17.21 -1.11
CA GLY A 13 -3.34 18.40 -1.96
C GLY A 13 -3.11 18.09 -3.44
N THR A 14 -2.17 17.19 -3.76
CA THR A 14 -1.91 16.76 -5.14
C THR A 14 -3.12 16.03 -5.71
N GLN A 15 -3.75 15.14 -4.95
CA GLN A 15 -4.95 14.42 -5.40
C GLN A 15 -6.14 15.35 -5.62
N THR A 16 -6.38 16.31 -4.73
CA THR A 16 -7.44 17.31 -4.89
C THR A 16 -7.18 18.19 -6.11
N MET A 17 -5.97 18.72 -6.25
CA MET A 17 -5.60 19.56 -7.39
C MET A 17 -5.80 18.83 -8.73
N MET A 18 -5.45 17.55 -8.82
CA MET A 18 -5.67 16.76 -10.04
C MET A 18 -7.16 16.60 -10.36
N HIS A 19 -8.00 16.32 -9.35
CA HIS A 19 -9.44 16.21 -9.51
C HIS A 19 -10.12 17.54 -9.90
N ASP A 20 -9.58 18.65 -9.42
CA ASP A 20 -10.09 19.99 -9.72
C ASP A 20 -9.64 20.49 -11.11
N THR A 21 -8.45 20.08 -11.56
CA THR A 21 -7.85 20.55 -12.83
C THR A 21 -8.25 19.69 -14.03
N TYR A 22 -8.34 18.36 -13.88
CA TYR A 22 -8.56 17.44 -14.99
C TYR A 22 -9.92 16.75 -14.91
N ARG A 23 -10.56 16.54 -16.07
CA ARG A 23 -11.87 15.86 -16.18
C ARG A 23 -11.85 14.75 -17.22
N GLY A 24 -12.66 13.71 -17.00
CA GLY A 24 -12.87 12.63 -17.97
C GLY A 24 -11.60 11.85 -18.32
N GLU A 25 -11.33 11.67 -19.62
CA GLU A 25 -10.18 10.89 -20.10
C GLU A 25 -8.82 11.48 -19.73
N GLU A 26 -8.70 12.81 -19.63
CA GLU A 26 -7.44 13.44 -19.22
C GLU A 26 -7.07 13.09 -17.78
N LEU A 27 -8.06 13.07 -16.88
CA LEU A 27 -7.87 12.65 -15.50
C LEU A 27 -7.38 11.20 -15.45
N ALA A 28 -8.00 10.31 -16.21
CA ALA A 28 -7.58 8.91 -16.30
C ALA A 28 -6.14 8.74 -16.84
N ARG A 29 -5.74 9.56 -17.83
CA ARG A 29 -4.37 9.56 -18.38
C ARG A 29 -3.35 10.02 -17.33
N VAL A 30 -3.63 11.11 -16.62
CA VAL A 30 -2.75 11.61 -15.55
C VAL A 30 -2.64 10.59 -14.42
N PHE A 31 -3.76 9.99 -13.99
CA PHE A 31 -3.74 8.92 -12.98
C PHE A 31 -2.96 7.69 -13.43
N SER A 32 -3.01 7.33 -14.72
CA SER A 32 -2.21 6.23 -15.27
C SER A 32 -0.71 6.51 -15.16
N ILE A 33 -0.26 7.72 -15.54
CA ILE A 33 1.14 8.14 -15.42
C ILE A 33 1.57 8.14 -13.94
N MET A 34 0.73 8.68 -13.06
CA MET A 34 0.98 8.69 -11.62
C MET A 34 1.04 7.27 -11.04
N GLY A 35 0.17 6.37 -11.50
CA GLY A 35 0.17 4.97 -11.10
C GLY A 35 1.48 4.25 -11.47
N ILE A 36 2.01 4.51 -12.67
CA ILE A 36 3.32 3.99 -13.10
C ILE A 36 4.44 4.56 -12.22
N ALA A 37 4.42 5.87 -11.95
CA ALA A 37 5.41 6.51 -11.08
C ALA A 37 5.36 5.96 -9.65
N LEU A 38 4.16 5.77 -9.09
CA LEU A 38 3.95 5.18 -7.76
C LEU A 38 4.39 3.71 -7.70
N ALA A 39 4.19 2.93 -8.77
CA ALA A 39 4.66 1.56 -8.84
C ALA A 39 6.19 1.46 -8.93
N ALA A 40 6.85 2.41 -9.60
CA ALA A 40 8.31 2.49 -9.68
C ALA A 40 8.95 3.11 -8.43
N SER A 41 8.18 3.88 -7.64
CA SER A 41 8.69 4.64 -6.50
C SER A 41 9.39 3.78 -5.45
N PRO A 42 8.88 2.62 -5.00
CA PRO A 42 9.57 1.77 -4.04
C PRO A 42 10.94 1.27 -4.56
N ALA A 43 11.03 0.87 -5.83
CA ALA A 43 12.28 0.44 -6.44
C ALA A 43 13.32 1.57 -6.46
N ILE A 44 12.93 2.74 -6.97
CA ILE A 44 13.82 3.91 -7.04
C ILE A 44 14.20 4.37 -5.63
N GLY A 45 13.24 4.40 -4.71
CA GLY A 45 13.44 4.81 -3.32
C GLY A 45 14.39 3.88 -2.56
N MET A 46 14.24 2.56 -2.70
CA MET A 46 15.16 1.61 -2.06
C MET A 46 16.55 1.62 -2.69
N LEU A 47 16.67 1.71 -4.01
CA LEU A 47 17.98 1.78 -4.69
C LEU A 47 18.73 3.06 -4.37
N SER A 48 18.06 4.21 -4.49
CA SER A 48 18.67 5.51 -4.16
C SER A 48 18.94 5.62 -2.67
N GLY A 49 18.02 5.16 -1.82
CA GLY A 49 18.16 5.18 -0.37
C GLY A 49 19.30 4.30 0.14
N SER A 50 19.43 3.06 -0.36
CA SER A 50 20.53 2.16 0.00
C SER A 50 21.88 2.69 -0.48
N THR A 51 21.96 3.20 -1.72
CA THR A 51 23.18 3.82 -2.25
C THR A 51 23.60 5.05 -1.44
N LEU A 52 22.69 5.98 -1.15
CA LEU A 52 23.02 7.17 -0.35
C LEU A 52 23.45 6.80 1.07
N ASN A 53 22.80 5.80 1.68
CA ASN A 53 23.17 5.32 3.00
C ASN A 53 24.56 4.68 3.02
N TYR A 54 24.98 4.01 1.94
CA TYR A 54 26.33 3.47 1.82
C TYR A 54 27.42 4.56 1.82
N PHE A 55 27.20 5.68 1.13
CA PHE A 55 28.22 6.74 1.01
C PHE A 55 28.40 7.61 2.26
N ALA A 56 27.31 8.01 2.93
CA ALA A 56 27.39 8.92 4.08
C ALA A 56 26.36 8.64 5.18
N GLY A 57 25.83 7.41 5.22
CA GLY A 57 24.84 6.98 6.20
C GLY A 57 23.51 7.72 6.07
N TYR A 58 22.77 7.76 7.19
CA TYR A 58 21.44 8.37 7.25
C TYR A 58 21.45 9.87 6.89
N LYS A 59 22.56 10.58 7.11
CA LYS A 59 22.68 12.03 6.85
C LYS A 59 22.56 12.34 5.35
N ALA A 60 23.17 11.53 4.49
CA ALA A 60 23.07 11.69 3.04
C ALA A 60 21.64 11.52 2.54
N VAL A 61 20.90 10.55 3.09
CA VAL A 61 19.49 10.31 2.74
C VAL A 61 18.65 11.53 3.08
N PHE A 62 18.80 12.08 4.29
CA PHE A 62 18.06 13.27 4.71
C PHE A 62 18.44 14.53 3.92
N SER A 63 19.74 14.76 3.64
CA SER A 63 20.17 15.90 2.83
C SER A 63 19.66 15.79 1.40
N GLY A 64 19.69 14.60 0.81
CA GLY A 64 19.17 14.35 -0.55
C GLY A 64 17.67 14.63 -0.63
N LEU A 65 16.89 14.11 0.33
CA LEU A 65 15.46 14.40 0.43
C LEU A 65 15.16 15.90 0.63
N THR A 66 15.98 16.59 1.42
CA THR A 66 15.83 18.04 1.67
C THR A 66 16.08 18.85 0.41
N ILE A 67 17.15 18.55 -0.34
CA ILE A 67 17.46 19.22 -1.61
C ILE A 67 16.32 18.99 -2.61
N LEU A 68 15.83 17.75 -2.71
CA LEU A 68 14.73 17.40 -3.59
C LEU A 68 13.44 18.17 -3.21
N ALA A 69 13.13 18.26 -1.91
CA ALA A 69 11.99 19.04 -1.42
C ALA A 69 12.11 20.53 -1.76
N ILE A 70 13.30 21.13 -1.64
CA ILE A 70 13.54 22.54 -2.00
C ILE A 70 13.34 22.75 -3.51
N ILE A 71 13.88 21.87 -4.34
CA ILE A 71 13.73 21.95 -5.80
C ILE A 71 12.26 21.84 -6.21
N LEU A 72 11.53 20.85 -5.67
CA LEU A 72 10.11 20.66 -5.97
C LEU A 72 9.25 21.83 -5.45
N THR A 73 9.56 22.37 -4.28
CA THR A 73 8.84 23.51 -3.72
C THR A 73 9.07 24.76 -4.58
N GLY A 74 10.32 25.03 -4.97
CA GLY A 74 10.66 26.14 -5.86
C GLY A 74 9.98 26.00 -7.23
N TRP A 75 9.95 24.78 -7.78
CA TRP A 75 9.23 24.51 -9.02
C TRP A 75 7.73 24.73 -8.86
N SER A 76 7.13 24.21 -7.78
CA SER A 76 5.71 24.36 -7.49
C SER A 76 5.32 25.84 -7.42
N ILE A 77 6.08 26.67 -6.70
CA ILE A 77 5.81 28.12 -6.61
C ILE A 77 5.86 28.79 -7.99
N ALA A 78 6.77 28.36 -8.87
CA ALA A 78 6.95 28.98 -10.19
C ALA A 78 5.94 28.49 -11.25
N ARG A 79 5.37 27.29 -11.10
CA ARG A 79 4.62 26.61 -12.17
C ARG A 79 3.21 26.18 -11.80
N LEU A 80 2.81 26.15 -10.52
CA LEU A 80 1.42 25.87 -10.15
C LEU A 80 0.57 27.14 -10.37
N PRO A 81 -0.39 27.14 -11.32
CA PRO A 81 -1.42 28.14 -11.35
C PRO A 81 -2.39 27.95 -10.17
N GLU A 82 -3.07 29.03 -9.77
CA GLU A 82 -4.11 28.98 -8.75
C GLU A 82 -5.24 28.05 -9.24
N THR A 83 -5.42 26.92 -8.55
CA THR A 83 -6.36 25.86 -8.95
C THR A 83 -7.65 25.87 -8.12
N GLN A 84 -7.81 26.82 -7.19
CA GLN A 84 -8.97 26.90 -6.32
C GLN A 84 -10.25 27.18 -7.14
N PRO A 85 -11.21 26.24 -7.21
CA PRO A 85 -12.49 26.50 -7.85
C PRO A 85 -13.33 27.47 -7.00
N ILE A 86 -13.97 28.45 -7.64
CA ILE A 86 -14.80 29.49 -7.00
C ILE A 86 -16.03 28.91 -6.27
N ASN A 87 -16.46 27.70 -6.64
CA ASN A 87 -17.61 27.01 -6.03
C ASN A 87 -17.20 25.67 -5.40
N VAL A 88 -16.98 25.68 -4.09
CA VAL A 88 -16.76 24.48 -3.30
C VAL A 88 -18.10 23.77 -3.09
N THR A 89 -18.32 22.69 -3.83
CA THR A 89 -19.54 21.89 -3.66
C THR A 89 -19.39 21.09 -2.36
N LYS A 90 -20.13 21.48 -1.31
CA LYS A 90 -20.12 20.78 -0.03
C LYS A 90 -20.82 19.43 -0.16
N VAL A 91 -20.07 18.38 -0.49
CA VAL A 91 -20.56 17.01 -0.36
C VAL A 91 -20.64 16.70 1.14
N PRO A 92 -21.75 16.13 1.66
CA PRO A 92 -21.91 15.86 3.10
C PRO A 92 -21.04 14.67 3.54
N LEU A 93 -19.74 14.92 3.74
CA LEU A 93 -18.73 13.94 4.18
C LEU A 93 -19.17 13.16 5.42
N PHE A 94 -19.83 13.83 6.36
CA PHE A 94 -20.21 13.25 7.65
C PHE A 94 -21.32 12.19 7.53
N SER A 95 -22.27 12.38 6.60
CA SER A 95 -23.36 11.42 6.40
C SER A 95 -22.84 10.13 5.77
N THR A 96 -22.01 10.26 4.73
CA THR A 96 -21.33 9.12 4.10
C THR A 96 -20.39 8.42 5.08
N ALA A 97 -19.66 9.17 5.91
CA ALA A 97 -18.79 8.59 6.94
C ALA A 97 -19.57 7.71 7.93
N ILE A 98 -20.70 8.17 8.45
CA ILE A 98 -21.54 7.40 9.38
C ILE A 98 -22.11 6.15 8.70
N MET A 99 -22.56 6.28 7.46
CA MET A 99 -23.07 5.15 6.67
C MET A 99 -21.98 4.09 6.46
N MET A 100 -20.77 4.51 6.09
CA MET A 100 -19.62 3.62 5.94
C MET A 100 -19.17 2.98 7.25
N LEU A 101 -19.23 3.73 8.36
CA LEU A 101 -18.93 3.23 9.71
C LEU A 101 -19.88 2.12 10.17
N LYS A 102 -21.14 2.16 9.72
CA LYS A 102 -22.15 1.14 10.04
C LYS A 102 -22.11 -0.07 9.12
N ASP A 103 -21.43 0.01 7.99
CA ASP A 103 -21.36 -1.09 7.01
C ASP A 103 -20.23 -2.07 7.35
N ILE A 104 -20.62 -3.25 7.85
CA ILE A 104 -19.69 -4.33 8.19
C ILE A 104 -18.88 -4.83 6.98
N SER A 105 -19.43 -4.70 5.76
CA SER A 105 -18.74 -5.11 4.53
C SER A 105 -17.58 -4.18 4.20
N ILE A 106 -17.72 -2.87 4.47
CA ILE A 106 -16.61 -1.92 4.33
C ILE A 106 -15.52 -2.23 5.34
N TRP A 107 -15.88 -2.39 6.62
CA TRP A 107 -14.90 -2.69 7.66
C TRP A 107 -14.09 -3.94 7.31
N ARG A 108 -14.73 -5.00 6.80
CA ARG A 108 -14.01 -6.19 6.32
C ARG A 108 -12.97 -5.86 5.24
N ASN A 109 -13.35 -5.07 4.24
CA ASN A 109 -12.44 -4.67 3.17
C ASN A 109 -11.30 -3.77 3.70
N VAL A 110 -11.61 -2.85 4.60
CA VAL A 110 -10.64 -2.00 5.31
C VAL A 110 -9.63 -2.84 6.09
N PHE A 111 -10.09 -3.83 6.86
CA PHE A 111 -9.22 -4.75 7.60
C PHE A 111 -8.35 -5.59 6.66
N LEU A 112 -8.92 -6.13 5.58
CA LEU A 112 -8.15 -6.90 4.59
C LEU A 112 -7.04 -6.02 3.95
N ILE A 113 -7.39 -4.82 3.48
CA ILE A 113 -6.41 -3.87 2.93
C ILE A 113 -5.35 -3.53 3.96
N ALA A 114 -5.75 -3.25 5.20
CA ALA A 114 -4.83 -2.96 6.28
C ALA A 114 -3.86 -4.13 6.53
N PHE A 115 -4.34 -5.36 6.66
CA PHE A 115 -3.47 -6.53 6.90
C PHE A 115 -2.48 -6.78 5.75
N PHE A 116 -2.91 -6.71 4.49
CA PHE A 116 -2.01 -6.84 3.36
C PHE A 116 -0.94 -5.73 3.35
N ASN A 117 -1.32 -4.49 3.65
CA ASN A 117 -0.38 -3.38 3.77
C ASN A 117 0.55 -3.55 4.99
N ILE A 118 0.05 -4.02 6.14
CA ILE A 118 0.87 -4.25 7.34
C ILE A 118 1.94 -5.29 7.03
N CYS A 119 1.60 -6.41 6.37
CA CYS A 119 2.59 -7.42 5.97
C CYS A 119 3.69 -6.80 5.11
N LEU A 120 3.31 -6.00 4.11
CA LEU A 120 4.25 -5.35 3.19
C LEU A 120 5.13 -4.32 3.93
N PHE A 121 4.53 -3.34 4.61
CA PHE A 121 5.24 -2.24 5.27
C PHE A 121 6.01 -2.68 6.52
N SER A 122 5.57 -3.74 7.20
CA SER A 122 6.31 -4.32 8.33
C SER A 122 7.66 -4.85 7.85
N TYR A 123 7.71 -5.51 6.69
CA TYR A 123 8.98 -5.87 6.05
C TYR A 123 9.83 -4.64 5.76
N TYR A 124 9.29 -3.60 5.13
CA TYR A 124 10.06 -2.37 4.88
C TYR A 124 10.65 -1.75 6.15
N GLN A 125 9.93 -1.84 7.27
CA GLN A 125 10.36 -1.28 8.54
C GLN A 125 11.46 -2.12 9.23
N LEU A 126 11.34 -3.45 9.19
CA LEU A 126 12.16 -4.36 10.00
C LEU A 126 13.25 -5.08 9.19
N ALA A 127 13.09 -5.22 7.88
CA ALA A 127 14.08 -5.82 6.99
C ALA A 127 15.48 -5.19 7.08
N PRO A 128 15.68 -3.86 7.06
CA PRO A 128 17.03 -3.30 7.16
C PRO A 128 17.73 -3.69 8.46
N PHE A 129 17.02 -3.71 9.59
CA PHE A 129 17.56 -4.16 10.88
C PHE A 129 17.89 -5.66 10.89
N ARG A 130 17.05 -6.49 10.27
CA ARG A 130 17.31 -7.93 10.12
C ARG A 130 18.52 -8.21 9.22
N PHE A 131 18.67 -7.49 8.11
CA PHE A 131 19.85 -7.61 7.25
C PHE A 131 21.13 -7.17 7.97
N GLU A 132 21.06 -6.12 8.79
CA GLU A 132 22.18 -5.69 9.63
C GLU A 132 22.57 -6.75 10.66
N GLN A 133 21.60 -7.38 11.33
CA GLN A 133 21.84 -8.49 12.27
C GLN A 133 22.46 -9.73 11.61
N LEU A 134 22.14 -9.98 10.33
CA LEU A 134 22.68 -11.09 9.55
C LEU A 134 24.08 -10.80 8.97
N GLY A 135 24.64 -9.61 9.19
CA GLY A 135 25.96 -9.22 8.67
C GLY A 135 25.98 -9.03 7.15
N VAL A 136 24.82 -8.75 6.55
CA VAL A 136 24.65 -8.66 5.10
C VAL A 136 24.86 -7.22 4.61
N SER A 137 25.58 -7.05 3.50
CA SER A 137 25.80 -5.75 2.86
C SER A 137 24.47 -5.07 2.47
N GLN A 138 24.35 -3.77 2.76
CA GLN A 138 23.17 -2.94 2.47
C GLN A 138 22.80 -2.88 0.98
N GLU A 139 23.73 -3.19 0.08
CA GLU A 139 23.47 -3.30 -1.36
C GLU A 139 22.41 -4.36 -1.67
N THR A 140 22.45 -5.46 -0.91
CA THR A 140 21.46 -6.54 -0.99
C THR A 140 20.06 -6.04 -0.73
N PHE A 141 19.89 -5.21 0.30
CA PHE A 141 18.59 -4.67 0.66
C PHE A 141 18.00 -3.86 -0.51
N GLY A 142 18.84 -3.05 -1.19
CA GLY A 142 18.49 -2.37 -2.44
C GLY A 142 18.00 -3.33 -3.52
N TYR A 143 18.69 -4.46 -3.74
CA TYR A 143 18.27 -5.49 -4.70
C TYR A 143 16.97 -6.21 -4.30
N THR A 144 16.72 -6.41 -3.00
CA THR A 144 15.43 -6.96 -2.56
C THR A 144 14.28 -6.03 -2.93
N GLY A 145 14.52 -4.72 -2.96
CA GLY A 145 13.51 -3.76 -3.37
C GLY A 145 13.08 -3.88 -4.83
N LEU A 146 14.03 -4.12 -5.72
CA LEU A 146 13.73 -4.48 -7.11
C LEU A 146 12.92 -5.77 -7.17
N LEU A 147 13.36 -6.80 -6.44
CA LEU A 147 12.69 -8.10 -6.42
C LEU A 147 11.24 -8.00 -5.90
N MET A 148 11.00 -7.21 -4.85
CA MET A 148 9.64 -6.91 -4.35
C MET A 148 8.81 -6.17 -5.40
N THR A 149 9.39 -5.20 -6.11
CA THR A 149 8.68 -4.47 -7.18
C THR A 149 8.30 -5.42 -8.33
N PHE A 150 9.20 -6.32 -8.70
CA PHE A 150 8.91 -7.41 -9.65
C PHE A 150 7.80 -8.33 -9.14
N GLY A 151 7.83 -8.73 -7.87
CA GLY A 151 6.77 -9.54 -7.24
C GLY A 151 5.41 -8.85 -7.26
N ALA A 152 5.35 -7.55 -6.98
CA ALA A 152 4.11 -6.76 -7.03
C ALA A 152 3.58 -6.66 -8.46
N GLY A 153 4.47 -6.42 -9.42
CA GLY A 153 4.15 -6.39 -10.86
C GLY A 153 3.60 -7.74 -11.34
N LEU A 154 4.27 -8.84 -10.96
CA LEU A 154 3.81 -10.21 -11.26
C LEU A 154 2.44 -10.48 -10.63
N GLY A 155 2.22 -10.11 -9.36
CA GLY A 155 0.93 -10.25 -8.69
C GLY A 155 -0.20 -9.49 -9.40
N SER A 156 0.07 -8.27 -9.87
CA SER A 156 -0.88 -7.45 -10.62
C SER A 156 -1.16 -8.01 -12.03
N LEU A 157 -0.14 -8.52 -12.72
CA LEU A 157 -0.31 -9.23 -14.00
C LEU A 157 -1.12 -10.51 -13.84
N LEU A 158 -0.82 -11.29 -12.80
CA LEU A 158 -1.54 -12.51 -12.45
C LEU A 158 -3.00 -12.17 -12.15
N ASN A 159 -3.28 -11.10 -11.40
CA ASN A 159 -4.63 -10.61 -11.17
C ASN A 159 -5.37 -10.33 -12.48
N LYS A 160 -4.76 -9.55 -13.38
CA LYS A 160 -5.36 -9.23 -14.68
C LYS A 160 -5.62 -10.47 -15.52
N TYR A 161 -4.71 -11.45 -15.48
CA TYR A 161 -4.86 -12.72 -16.17
C TYR A 161 -6.02 -13.57 -15.60
N LEU A 162 -6.09 -13.74 -14.29
CA LEU A 162 -7.16 -14.53 -13.66
C LEU A 162 -8.54 -13.86 -13.77
N LEU A 163 -8.60 -12.53 -13.72
CA LEU A 163 -9.84 -11.79 -14.01
C LEU A 163 -10.30 -12.01 -15.46
N ARG A 164 -9.37 -12.08 -16.42
CA ARG A 164 -9.69 -12.42 -17.81
C ARG A 164 -10.22 -13.85 -17.96
N GLN A 165 -9.83 -14.77 -17.08
CA GLN A 165 -10.39 -16.13 -16.98
C GLN A 165 -11.73 -16.19 -16.22
N GLN A 166 -12.40 -15.06 -15.93
CA GLN A 166 -13.69 -15.02 -15.22
C GLN A 166 -13.63 -15.56 -13.77
N TRP A 167 -12.47 -15.48 -13.12
CA TRP A 167 -12.38 -15.84 -11.70
C TRP A 167 -13.11 -14.80 -10.83
N ILE A 168 -13.85 -15.28 -9.83
CA ILE A 168 -14.56 -14.43 -8.86
C ILE A 168 -13.53 -13.76 -7.95
N SER A 169 -13.61 -12.43 -7.80
CA SER A 169 -12.71 -11.64 -6.94
C SER A 169 -12.57 -12.18 -5.53
N ALA A 170 -13.63 -12.73 -4.93
CA ALA A 170 -13.58 -13.37 -3.60
C ALA A 170 -12.67 -14.61 -3.55
N LYS A 171 -12.63 -15.42 -4.62
CA LYS A 171 -11.72 -16.57 -4.72
C LYS A 171 -10.27 -16.12 -4.87
N LEU A 172 -10.03 -15.03 -5.61
CA LEU A 172 -8.70 -14.43 -5.77
C LEU A 172 -8.16 -13.90 -4.44
N VAL A 173 -9.00 -13.21 -3.67
CA VAL A 173 -8.64 -12.72 -2.33
C VAL A 173 -8.34 -13.89 -1.39
N THR A 174 -9.15 -14.94 -1.40
CA THR A 174 -8.90 -16.15 -0.57
C THR A 174 -7.60 -16.86 -0.96
N LEU A 175 -7.31 -16.97 -2.26
CA LEU A 175 -6.05 -17.52 -2.75
C LEU A 175 -4.86 -16.66 -2.29
N ALA A 176 -4.97 -15.34 -2.40
CA ALA A 176 -3.95 -14.42 -1.93
C ALA A 176 -3.73 -14.52 -0.40
N SER A 177 -4.80 -14.64 0.38
CA SER A 177 -4.71 -14.83 1.84
C SER A 177 -4.00 -16.14 2.21
N LEU A 178 -4.29 -17.23 1.49
CA LEU A 178 -3.60 -18.52 1.68
C LEU A 178 -2.11 -18.42 1.34
N ILE A 179 -1.77 -17.81 0.20
CA ILE A 179 -0.37 -17.56 -0.19
C ILE A 179 0.32 -16.71 0.88
N SER A 180 -0.33 -15.65 1.38
CA SER A 180 0.26 -14.79 2.40
C SER A 180 0.49 -15.50 3.74
N LEU A 181 -0.38 -16.43 4.14
CA LEU A 181 -0.21 -17.22 5.36
C LEU A 181 0.92 -18.25 5.23
N LEU A 182 0.97 -18.95 4.09
CA LEU A 182 2.05 -19.90 3.77
C LEU A 182 3.39 -19.18 3.75
N SER A 183 3.45 -18.03 3.08
CA SER A 183 4.61 -17.16 3.07
C SER A 183 4.97 -16.63 4.45
N GLY A 184 4.00 -16.19 5.26
CA GLY A 184 4.25 -15.71 6.63
C GLY A 184 4.87 -16.79 7.52
N SER A 185 4.38 -18.03 7.41
CA SER A 185 4.95 -19.19 8.09
C SER A 185 6.38 -19.50 7.59
N GLY A 186 6.60 -19.38 6.28
CA GLY A 186 7.93 -19.49 5.68
C GLY A 186 8.91 -18.44 6.18
N VAL A 187 8.47 -17.18 6.35
CA VAL A 187 9.31 -16.12 6.93
C VAL A 187 9.69 -16.47 8.37
N TYR A 188 8.74 -16.94 9.19
CA TYR A 188 9.03 -17.33 10.58
C TYR A 188 10.06 -18.47 10.68
N LEU A 189 9.96 -19.46 9.78
CA LEU A 189 10.88 -20.60 9.76
C LEU A 189 12.28 -20.22 9.23
N LEU A 190 12.36 -19.26 8.30
CA LEU A 190 13.60 -18.88 7.61
C LEU A 190 14.17 -17.54 8.12
N GLU A 191 13.68 -17.01 9.23
CA GLU A 191 14.06 -15.69 9.76
C GLU A 191 15.57 -15.58 10.09
N ASN A 192 16.25 -16.71 10.29
CA ASN A 192 17.70 -16.81 10.54
C ASN A 192 18.55 -16.95 9.27
N SER A 193 17.97 -16.85 8.07
CA SER A 193 18.72 -17.02 6.81
C SER A 193 18.28 -16.01 5.75
N TRP A 194 19.19 -15.69 4.83
CA TRP A 194 18.93 -14.83 3.66
C TRP A 194 17.73 -15.29 2.81
N LEU A 195 17.39 -16.57 2.89
CA LEU A 195 16.29 -17.18 2.16
C LEU A 195 14.90 -16.64 2.55
N PHE A 196 14.76 -15.83 3.63
CA PHE A 196 13.48 -15.20 4.01
C PHE A 196 12.88 -14.29 2.92
N ILE A 197 13.68 -13.86 1.94
CA ILE A 197 13.26 -13.08 0.78
C ILE A 197 12.28 -13.87 -0.12
N PHE A 198 12.45 -15.19 -0.24
CA PHE A 198 11.60 -16.03 -1.09
C PHE A 198 10.15 -16.12 -0.57
N PRO A 199 9.91 -16.42 0.72
CA PRO A 199 8.59 -16.30 1.30
C PRO A 199 8.01 -14.88 1.15
N MET A 200 8.84 -13.85 1.34
CA MET A 200 8.39 -12.45 1.20
C MET A 200 7.91 -12.11 -0.22
N LEU A 201 8.56 -12.64 -1.25
CA LEU A 201 8.10 -12.53 -2.63
C LEU A 201 6.66 -13.04 -2.79
N GLY A 202 6.31 -14.15 -2.14
CA GLY A 202 4.95 -14.66 -2.13
C GLY A 202 3.95 -13.70 -1.47
N ILE A 203 4.36 -12.98 -0.41
CA ILE A 203 3.53 -11.93 0.23
C ILE A 203 3.27 -10.79 -0.74
N VAL A 204 4.28 -10.36 -1.50
CA VAL A 204 4.11 -9.25 -2.43
C VAL A 204 3.29 -9.63 -3.66
N ILE A 205 3.43 -10.87 -4.14
CA ILE A 205 2.55 -11.42 -5.17
C ILE A 205 1.09 -11.46 -4.66
N ALA A 206 0.88 -11.94 -3.43
CA ALA A 206 -0.44 -11.96 -2.79
C ALA A 206 -1.03 -10.55 -2.63
N TYR A 207 -0.20 -9.58 -2.22
CA TYR A 207 -0.57 -8.16 -2.14
C TYR A 207 -1.04 -7.62 -3.50
N GLY A 208 -0.24 -7.82 -4.55
CA GLY A 208 -0.57 -7.38 -5.91
C GLY A 208 -1.81 -8.05 -6.49
N LEU A 209 -2.12 -9.27 -6.04
CA LEU A 209 -3.32 -10.01 -6.41
C LEU A 209 -4.57 -9.51 -5.67
N ALA A 210 -4.48 -9.29 -4.37
CA ALA A 210 -5.64 -9.02 -3.51
C ALA A 210 -6.09 -7.54 -3.55
N ILE A 211 -5.15 -6.59 -3.48
CA ILE A 211 -5.46 -5.16 -3.28
C ILE A 211 -6.43 -4.62 -4.34
N PRO A 212 -6.21 -4.81 -5.66
CA PRO A 212 -7.11 -4.27 -6.66
C PRO A 212 -8.51 -4.89 -6.59
N ASN A 213 -8.62 -6.17 -6.23
CA ASN A 213 -9.90 -6.87 -6.08
C ASN A 213 -10.69 -6.37 -4.87
N ILE A 214 -10.02 -6.18 -3.73
CA ILE A 214 -10.66 -5.70 -2.50
C ILE A 214 -11.12 -4.25 -2.69
N LEU A 215 -10.27 -3.40 -3.30
CA LEU A 215 -10.62 -2.01 -3.61
C LEU A 215 -11.81 -1.95 -4.58
N ALA A 216 -11.77 -2.71 -5.68
CA ALA A 216 -12.88 -2.75 -6.63
C ALA A 216 -14.19 -3.18 -5.95
N SER A 217 -14.16 -4.26 -5.16
CA SER A 217 -15.35 -4.76 -4.44
C SER A 217 -15.82 -3.83 -3.32
N ALA A 218 -14.96 -2.97 -2.76
CA ALA A 218 -15.34 -2.00 -1.74
C ALA A 218 -16.05 -0.79 -2.35
N LEU A 219 -15.62 -0.36 -3.53
CA LEU A 219 -16.17 0.82 -4.20
C LEU A 219 -17.41 0.52 -5.06
N THR A 220 -17.69 -0.73 -5.43
CA THR A 220 -18.88 -1.10 -6.22
C THR A 220 -20.20 -0.69 -5.57
N ASN A 221 -20.28 -0.66 -4.23
CA ASN A 221 -21.50 -0.30 -3.51
C ASN A 221 -21.69 1.22 -3.34
N TYR A 222 -20.71 2.03 -3.74
CA TYR A 222 -20.66 3.49 -3.49
C TYR A 222 -20.48 4.30 -4.77
N SER A 223 -21.03 3.81 -5.90
CA SER A 223 -20.87 4.41 -7.24
C SER A 223 -21.29 5.88 -7.31
N GLU A 224 -22.24 6.34 -6.50
CA GLU A 224 -22.71 7.73 -6.46
C GLU A 224 -21.76 8.67 -5.69
N GLN A 225 -20.87 8.14 -4.85
CA GLN A 225 -20.01 8.92 -3.94
C GLN A 225 -18.56 8.39 -3.91
N LEU A 226 -18.06 7.90 -5.04
CA LEU A 226 -16.75 7.23 -5.17
C LEU A 226 -15.58 8.01 -4.56
N GLY A 227 -15.54 9.33 -4.75
CA GLY A 227 -14.45 10.18 -4.22
C GLY A 227 -14.46 10.27 -2.68
N THR A 228 -15.63 10.47 -2.08
CA THR A 228 -15.77 10.55 -0.61
C THR A 228 -15.56 9.18 0.03
N ALA A 229 -16.13 8.13 -0.57
CA ALA A 229 -15.97 6.76 -0.08
C ALA A 229 -14.51 6.29 -0.16
N GLY A 230 -13.80 6.61 -1.25
CA GLY A 230 -12.38 6.33 -1.40
C GLY A 230 -11.52 7.02 -0.34
N ALA A 231 -11.79 8.30 -0.05
CA ALA A 231 -11.06 9.07 0.96
C ALA A 231 -11.28 8.52 2.39
N LEU A 232 -12.52 8.17 2.75
CA LEU A 232 -12.86 7.56 4.04
C LEU A 232 -12.27 6.16 4.18
N LEU A 233 -12.36 5.34 3.14
CA LEU A 233 -11.73 4.02 3.10
C LEU A 233 -10.22 4.14 3.30
N GLY A 234 -9.60 5.08 2.58
CA GLY A 234 -8.24 5.59 2.77
C GLY A 234 -7.89 5.81 4.23
N LEU A 235 -8.61 6.74 4.84
CA LEU A 235 -8.42 7.14 6.23
C LEU A 235 -8.48 5.95 7.19
N PHE A 236 -9.52 5.11 7.07
CA PHE A 236 -9.70 3.98 7.99
C PHE A 236 -8.57 2.94 7.85
N TYR A 237 -8.23 2.51 6.63
CA TYR A 237 -7.17 1.50 6.50
C TYR A 237 -5.79 2.07 6.87
N TYR A 238 -5.50 3.35 6.62
CA TYR A 238 -4.24 3.97 7.04
C TYR A 238 -4.12 4.07 8.56
N LEU A 239 -5.23 4.32 9.26
CA LEU A 239 -5.26 4.36 10.72
C LEU A 239 -4.97 2.97 11.30
N LEU A 240 -5.60 1.92 10.73
CA LEU A 240 -5.31 0.53 11.07
C LEU A 240 -3.87 0.14 10.73
N LEU A 241 -3.37 0.55 9.56
CA LEU A 241 -1.99 0.32 9.14
C LEU A 241 -1.00 0.93 10.12
N SER A 242 -1.22 2.17 10.56
CA SER A 242 -0.37 2.84 11.54
C SER A 242 -0.36 2.11 12.89
N LEU A 243 -1.53 1.68 13.39
CA LEU A 243 -1.63 0.90 14.62
C LEU A 243 -0.92 -0.45 14.48
N GLY A 244 -1.14 -1.15 13.36
CA GLY A 244 -0.50 -2.42 13.06
C GLY A 244 1.02 -2.32 12.96
N LEU A 245 1.54 -1.27 12.31
CA LEU A 245 2.98 -1.01 12.23
C LEU A 245 3.57 -0.63 13.58
N ALA A 246 2.85 0.14 14.41
CA ALA A 246 3.31 0.46 15.76
C ALA A 246 3.43 -0.81 16.62
N LEU A 247 2.44 -1.70 16.56
CA LEU A 247 2.47 -3.00 17.23
C LEU A 247 3.58 -3.92 16.68
N ALA A 248 3.78 -3.92 15.36
CA ALA A 248 4.84 -4.68 14.72
C ALA A 248 6.23 -4.20 15.13
N GLY A 249 6.43 -2.88 15.17
CA GLY A 249 7.66 -2.26 15.65
C GLY A 249 7.94 -2.52 17.13
N TRP A 250 6.90 -2.63 17.97
CA TRP A 250 7.06 -3.03 19.37
C TRP A 250 7.42 -4.51 19.50
N SER A 251 6.73 -5.37 18.76
CA SER A 251 6.92 -6.82 18.82
C SER A 251 8.28 -7.26 18.29
N GLN A 252 8.84 -6.56 17.29
CA GLN A 252 10.08 -6.91 16.55
C GLN A 252 10.09 -8.33 15.94
N ALA A 253 9.05 -9.13 16.15
CA ALA A 253 8.87 -10.48 15.64
C ALA A 253 8.08 -10.43 14.32
N LEU A 254 8.80 -10.24 13.21
CA LEU A 254 8.22 -10.10 11.88
C LEU A 254 7.33 -11.31 11.53
N GLY A 255 7.80 -12.52 11.80
CA GLY A 255 7.06 -13.75 11.54
C GLY A 255 5.73 -13.84 12.30
N CYS A 256 5.70 -13.47 13.58
CA CYS A 256 4.47 -13.49 14.39
C CYS A 256 3.43 -12.48 13.88
N VAL A 257 3.87 -11.28 13.49
CA VAL A 257 2.99 -10.24 12.93
C VAL A 257 2.40 -10.72 11.60
N LEU A 258 3.22 -11.31 10.73
CA LEU A 258 2.80 -11.83 9.43
C LEU A 258 1.81 -13.00 9.59
N ILE A 259 2.06 -13.92 10.52
CA ILE A 259 1.16 -15.06 10.80
C ILE A 259 -0.18 -14.55 11.35
N PHE A 260 -0.15 -13.61 12.30
CA PHE A 260 -1.39 -13.05 12.86
C PHE A 260 -2.22 -12.32 11.81
N CYS A 261 -1.57 -11.49 10.96
CA CYS A 261 -2.22 -10.85 9.82
C CYS A 261 -2.74 -11.89 8.82
N GLY A 262 -1.98 -12.93 8.53
CA GLY A 262 -2.38 -14.04 7.64
C GLY A 262 -3.63 -14.78 8.12
N ILE A 263 -3.70 -15.10 9.41
CA ILE A 263 -4.89 -15.74 10.02
C ILE A 263 -6.09 -14.80 9.94
N GLY A 264 -5.91 -13.52 10.28
CA GLY A 264 -6.96 -12.51 10.16
C GLY A 264 -7.50 -12.37 8.74
N MET A 265 -6.60 -12.37 7.74
CA MET A 265 -6.98 -12.31 6.33
C MET A 265 -7.79 -13.53 5.88
N ILE A 266 -7.38 -14.75 6.26
CA ILE A 266 -8.10 -15.98 5.92
C ILE A 266 -9.50 -16.00 6.54
N VAL A 267 -9.62 -15.64 7.82
CA VAL A 267 -10.92 -15.60 8.50
C VAL A 267 -11.85 -14.61 7.78
N LEU A 268 -11.37 -13.42 7.44
CA LEU A 268 -12.15 -12.41 6.73
C LEU A 268 -12.49 -12.84 5.28
N SER A 269 -11.58 -13.50 4.57
CA SER A 269 -11.81 -13.96 3.18
C SER A 269 -12.81 -15.12 3.12
N LEU A 270 -12.79 -16.03 4.11
CA LEU A 270 -13.76 -17.13 4.21
C LEU A 270 -15.17 -16.60 4.47
N VAL A 271 -15.32 -15.61 5.34
CA VAL A 271 -16.61 -14.94 5.58
C VAL A 271 -17.13 -14.28 4.30
N GLN A 272 -16.27 -13.64 3.50
CA GLN A 272 -16.66 -13.04 2.21
C GLN A 272 -17.15 -14.08 1.20
N THR A 273 -16.50 -15.24 1.15
CA THR A 273 -16.88 -16.34 0.24
C THR A 273 -18.20 -16.99 0.66
N SER A 274 -18.48 -17.05 1.96
CA SER A 274 -19.75 -17.59 2.49
C SER A 274 -20.97 -16.72 2.12
N LEU A 275 -20.81 -15.39 2.16
CA LEU A 275 -21.89 -14.44 1.82
C LEU A 275 -22.19 -14.42 0.32
N PHE A 276 -21.18 -14.57 -0.53
CA PHE A 276 -21.38 -14.67 -1.99
C PHE A 276 -22.02 -15.99 -2.42
N LYS A 277 -21.97 -17.04 -1.60
CA LYS A 277 -22.61 -18.32 -1.88
C LYS A 277 -24.09 -18.37 -1.47
N GLN A 278 -24.55 -17.38 -0.69
CA GLN A 278 -25.94 -17.26 -0.24
C GLN A 278 -26.80 -16.30 -1.09
N ARG A 279 -26.21 -15.65 -2.09
CA ARG A 279 -26.89 -14.70 -2.99
C ARG A 279 -26.90 -15.26 -4.41
#